data_AF-A0A6C8GXH3-F1
#
_entry.id   AF-A0A6C8GXH3-F1
#
_cell.length_a   1.000
_cell.length_b   1.000
_cell.length_c   1.000
_cell.angle_alpha   90.00
_cell.angle_beta   90.00
_cell.angle_gamma   90.00
#
_symmetry.space_group_name_H-M   'P 1'
#
loop_
_entity.id
_entity.type
_entity.pdbx_description
1 polymer ?
#
loop_
_entity_poly.entity_id
_entity_poly.type
_entity_poly.pdbx_seq_one_letter_code
_entity_poly.pdbx_strand_id
1 'polypeptide(L)'
;CLARIPQGGETRGNLAAGGRGEPRPLSESDWEIARRVGPTLKAKGLIFVGLDIIGDRLTEINVTSPTCVREIEAEYPISITGMLMDAIEARLAK
;
A
#
# COMPACT_ATOMS: atom_id res chain seq x y z
N CYS A 1 -1.07 -6.98 -0.18
CA CYS A 1 -1.35 -5.83 0.71
C CYS A 1 -1.15 -6.27 2.16
N LEU A 2 -1.20 -5.32 3.10
CA LEU A 2 -1.26 -5.62 4.52
C LEU A 2 -2.65 -5.23 5.04
N ALA A 3 -3.49 -6.22 5.35
CA ALA A 3 -4.74 -5.96 6.05
C ALA A 3 -4.41 -5.61 7.51
N ARG A 4 -4.94 -4.50 8.01
CA ARG A 4 -4.68 -4.03 9.38
C ARG A 4 -5.95 -4.24 10.21
N ILE A 5 -5.93 -5.23 11.10
CA ILE A 5 -7.09 -5.71 11.85
C ILE A 5 -7.07 -5.07 13.25
N PRO A 6 -8.14 -4.37 13.67
CA PRO A 6 -8.25 -3.85 15.05
C PRO A 6 -8.14 -4.98 16.08
N GLN A 7 -7.50 -4.71 17.22
CA GLN A 7 -7.45 -5.65 18.35
C GLN A 7 -8.26 -5.13 19.53
N GLY A 8 -8.95 -6.06 20.22
CA GLY A 8 -9.55 -5.90 21.56
C GLY A 8 -10.08 -4.51 21.94
N GLY A 9 -11.34 -4.20 21.60
CA GLY A 9 -12.03 -2.98 22.06
C GLY A 9 -11.59 -1.67 21.39
N GLU A 10 -10.53 -1.68 20.59
CA GLU A 10 -10.09 -0.53 19.80
C GLU A 10 -10.80 -0.52 18.44
N THR A 11 -11.30 0.65 18.02
CA THR A 11 -12.00 0.81 16.73
C THR A 11 -11.04 0.99 15.56
N ARG A 12 -9.80 1.38 15.84
CA ARG A 12 -8.78 1.67 14.82
C ARG A 12 -7.95 0.43 14.52
N GLY A 13 -7.75 0.16 13.23
CA GLY A 13 -6.95 -0.98 12.77
C GLY A 13 -5.46 -0.68 12.60
N ASN A 14 -5.00 0.57 12.77
CA ASN A 14 -3.64 0.97 12.46
C ASN A 14 -2.59 0.29 13.37
N LEU A 15 -1.46 -0.12 12.77
CA LEU A 15 -0.38 -0.83 13.47
C LEU A 15 0.18 -0.03 14.65
N ALA A 16 0.27 1.29 14.50
CA ALA A 16 0.74 2.20 15.55
C ALA A 16 -0.17 2.19 16.80
N ALA A 17 -1.44 1.79 16.67
CA ALA A 17 -2.37 1.66 17.79
C ALA A 17 -2.52 0.20 18.28
N GLY A 18 -1.62 -0.71 17.87
CA GLY A 18 -1.65 -2.12 18.26
C GLY A 18 -2.48 -3.02 17.35
N GLY A 19 -2.90 -2.54 16.17
CA GLY A 19 -3.56 -3.37 15.16
C GLY A 19 -2.67 -4.52 14.66
N ARG A 20 -3.27 -5.66 14.32
CA ARG A 20 -2.54 -6.79 13.73
C ARG A 20 -2.40 -6.59 12.22
N GLY A 21 -1.17 -6.62 11.72
CA GLY A 21 -0.91 -6.73 10.29
C GLY A 21 -1.07 -8.17 9.81
N GLU A 22 -1.85 -8.38 8.75
CA GLU A 22 -1.99 -9.67 8.08
C GLU A 22 -1.74 -9.50 6.58
N PRO A 23 -0.60 -9.99 6.07
CA PRO A 23 -0.29 -9.90 4.64
C PRO A 23 -1.25 -10.78 3.82
N ARG A 24 -1.85 -10.23 2.78
CA ARG A 24 -2.82 -10.93 1.91
C ARG A 24 -2.60 -10.57 0.44
N PRO A 25 -2.98 -11.45 -0.52
CA PRO A 25 -3.10 -11.06 -1.92
C PRO A 25 -4.16 -9.96 -2.08
N LEU A 26 -4.05 -9.16 -3.14
CA LEU A 26 -5.07 -8.17 -3.49
C LEU A 26 -6.35 -8.88 -3.95
N SER A 27 -7.50 -8.44 -3.44
CA SER A 27 -8.81 -8.83 -3.96
C SER A 27 -9.10 -8.16 -5.31
N GLU A 28 -10.17 -8.57 -5.97
CA GLU A 28 -10.63 -7.96 -7.23
C GLU A 28 -10.95 -6.47 -7.04
N SER A 29 -11.67 -6.11 -5.98
CA SER A 29 -11.98 -4.71 -5.66
C SER A 29 -10.74 -3.88 -5.34
N ASP A 30 -9.74 -4.46 -4.66
CA ASP A 30 -8.46 -3.78 -4.44
C ASP A 30 -7.77 -3.45 -5.76
N TRP A 31 -7.76 -4.42 -6.70
CA TRP A 31 -7.20 -4.22 -8.03
C TRP A 31 -7.94 -3.15 -8.83
N GLU A 32 -9.27 -3.15 -8.79
CA GLU A 32 -10.09 -2.13 -9.47
C GLU A 32 -9.77 -0.72 -8.96
N ILE A 33 -9.76 -0.53 -7.64
CA ILE A 33 -9.43 0.76 -7.01
C ILE A 33 -8.01 1.18 -7.41
N ALA A 34 -7.02 0.31 -7.23
CA ALA A 34 -5.62 0.61 -7.52
C ALA A 34 -5.40 0.98 -9.00
N ARG A 35 -6.01 0.25 -9.93
CA ARG A 35 -5.93 0.52 -11.37
C ARG A 35 -6.61 1.83 -11.76
N ARG A 36 -7.70 2.20 -11.08
CA ARG A 36 -8.41 3.46 -11.32
C ARG A 36 -7.60 4.68 -10.87
N VAL A 37 -6.91 4.60 -9.73
CA VAL A 37 -6.14 5.74 -9.19
C VAL A 37 -4.71 5.82 -9.72
N GLY A 38 -4.09 4.68 -10.04
CA GLY A 38 -2.69 4.57 -10.43
C GLY A 38 -2.24 5.53 -11.56
N PRO A 39 -2.98 5.65 -12.68
CA PRO A 39 -2.61 6.57 -13.76
C PRO A 39 -2.51 8.03 -13.30
N THR A 40 -3.44 8.49 -12.45
CA THR A 40 -3.44 9.86 -11.92
C THR A 40 -2.26 10.10 -10.98
N LEU A 41 -1.94 9.14 -10.11
CA LEU A 41 -0.78 9.23 -9.21
C LEU A 41 0.53 9.31 -10.02
N LYS A 42 0.66 8.48 -11.06
CA LYS A 42 1.81 8.52 -11.98
C LYS A 42 1.92 9.85 -12.69
N ALA A 43 0.82 10.40 -13.21
CA ALA A 43 0.79 11.70 -13.90
C ALA A 43 1.20 12.87 -12.98
N LYS A 44 0.94 12.74 -11.67
CA LYS A 44 1.34 13.73 -10.65
C LYS A 44 2.75 13.53 -10.11
N GLY A 45 3.50 12.54 -10.60
CA GLY A 45 4.85 12.26 -10.11
C GLY A 45 4.88 11.59 -8.73
N LEU A 46 3.75 11.08 -8.23
CA LEU A 46 3.68 10.36 -6.97
C LEU A 46 4.14 8.91 -7.22
N ILE A 47 5.44 8.68 -6.99
CA ILE A 47 6.11 7.42 -7.38
C ILE A 47 5.91 6.28 -6.37
N PHE A 48 5.66 6.61 -5.10
CA PHE A 48 5.46 5.66 -4.01
C PHE A 48 4.29 6.13 -3.16
N VAL A 49 3.21 5.34 -3.12
CA VAL A 49 1.93 5.73 -2.52
C VAL A 49 1.32 4.54 -1.79
N GLY A 50 0.81 4.78 -0.58
CA GLY A 50 -0.03 3.84 0.15
C GLY A 50 -1.51 4.14 -0.09
N LEU A 51 -2.30 3.12 -0.40
CA LEU A 51 -3.76 3.24 -0.51
C LEU A 51 -4.41 2.54 0.68
N ASP A 52 -5.24 3.27 1.40
CA ASP A 52 -5.98 2.72 2.53
C ASP A 52 -7.40 2.39 2.07
N ILE A 53 -7.73 1.10 2.14
CA ILE A 53 -9.00 0.54 1.67
C ILE A 53 -9.67 -0.18 2.85
N ILE A 54 -10.98 0.07 3.02
CA ILE A 54 -11.84 -0.65 3.96
C ILE A 54 -13.02 -1.22 3.16
N GLY A 55 -13.10 -2.56 3.08
CA GLY A 55 -14.06 -3.22 2.20
C GLY A 55 -13.75 -2.90 0.73
N ASP A 56 -14.71 -2.30 0.04
CA ASP A 56 -14.64 -1.87 -1.36
C ASP A 56 -14.47 -0.35 -1.51
N ARG A 57 -14.06 0.35 -0.44
CA ARG A 57 -13.95 1.81 -0.42
C ARG A 57 -12.52 2.27 -0.14
N LEU A 58 -12.03 3.18 -0.99
CA LEU A 58 -10.83 3.95 -0.74
C LEU A 58 -11.13 5.03 0.31
N THR A 59 -10.42 5.02 1.43
CA THR A 59 -10.61 5.99 2.52
C THR A 59 -9.52 7.06 2.56
N GLU A 60 -8.29 6.72 2.20
CA GLU A 60 -7.14 7.65 2.26
C GLU A 60 -6.07 7.30 1.22
N ILE A 61 -5.29 8.31 0.80
CA ILE A 61 -4.13 8.17 -0.08
C ILE A 61 -2.91 8.77 0.63
N ASN A 62 -1.99 7.91 1.05
CA ASN A 62 -0.77 8.27 1.77
C ASN A 62 0.39 8.52 0.80
N VAL A 63 0.82 9.79 0.69
CA VAL A 63 1.84 10.22 -0.30
C VAL A 63 3.15 10.72 0.31
N THR A 64 3.22 10.88 1.64
CA THR A 64 4.38 11.47 2.32
C THR A 64 5.37 10.41 2.78
N SER A 65 4.92 9.48 3.64
CA SER A 65 5.73 8.39 4.18
C SER A 65 4.90 7.12 4.38
N PRO A 66 4.37 6.52 3.28
CA PRO A 66 3.66 5.25 3.37
C PRO A 66 4.59 4.12 3.84
N THR A 67 4.06 3.21 4.67
CA THR A 67 4.81 2.11 5.33
C THR A 67 4.29 0.73 4.91
N CYS A 68 4.41 -0.29 5.75
CA CYS A 68 3.95 -1.69 5.56
C CYS A 68 4.80 -2.55 4.61
N VAL A 69 5.94 -2.04 4.13
CA VAL A 69 6.81 -2.77 3.20
C VAL A 69 7.41 -4.02 3.85
N ARG A 70 7.95 -3.87 5.06
CA ARG A 70 8.65 -4.95 5.77
C ARG A 70 7.75 -6.16 6.02
N GLU A 71 6.53 -5.90 6.46
CA GLU A 71 5.54 -6.92 6.78
C GLU A 71 5.07 -7.69 5.54
N ILE A 72 4.94 -7.00 4.40
CA ILE A 72 4.54 -7.64 3.15
C ILE A 72 5.70 -8.48 2.56
N GLU A 73 6.91 -7.92 2.52
CA GLU A 73 8.09 -8.62 1.99
C GLU A 73 8.51 -9.81 2.87
N ALA A 74 8.16 -9.82 4.16
CA ALA A 74 8.43 -10.95 5.05
C ALA A 74 7.59 -12.20 4.71
N GLU A 75 6.40 -12.02 4.13
CA GLU A 75 5.47 -13.13 3.86
C GLU A 75 5.45 -13.55 2.38
N TYR A 76 5.68 -12.60 1.45
CA TYR A 76 5.59 -12.86 0.02
C TYR A 76 6.94 -12.71 -0.68
N PRO A 77 7.22 -13.51 -1.73
CA PRO A 77 8.42 -13.38 -2.54
C PRO A 77 8.30 -12.19 -3.51
N ILE A 78 8.29 -10.98 -2.96
CA ILE A 78 8.23 -9.71 -3.67
C ILE A 78 9.27 -8.74 -3.09
N SER A 79 9.86 -7.90 -3.94
CA SER A 79 10.74 -6.81 -3.52
C SER A 79 10.09 -5.47 -3.89
N ILE A 80 9.34 -4.89 -2.95
CA ILE A 80 8.71 -3.59 -3.10
C ILE A 80 9.78 -2.50 -3.19
N THR A 81 10.84 -2.63 -2.38
CA THR A 81 11.99 -1.72 -2.45
C THR A 81 12.71 -1.79 -3.80
N GLY A 82 12.90 -2.99 -4.36
CA GLY A 82 13.44 -3.17 -5.70
C GLY A 82 12.57 -2.49 -6.77
N MET A 83 11.26 -2.74 -6.74
CA MET A 83 10.31 -2.09 -7.66
C MET A 83 10.35 -0.55 -7.57
N LEU A 84 10.54 0.00 -6.37
CA LEU A 84 10.69 1.46 -6.19
C LEU A 84 12.00 1.96 -6.81
N MET A 85 13.12 1.26 -6.59
CA MET A 85 14.42 1.64 -7.16
C MET A 85 14.40 1.54 -8.69
N ASP A 86 13.84 0.47 -9.26
CA ASP A 86 13.63 0.33 -10.71
C ASP A 86 12.83 1.52 -11.27
N ALA A 87 11.78 1.95 -10.55
CA ALA A 87 10.95 3.08 -10.95
C ALA A 87 11.65 4.44 -10.81
N ILE A 88 12.64 4.57 -9.93
CA ILE A 88 13.52 5.74 -9.79
C ILE A 88 14.54 5.76 -10.94
N GLU A 89 15.24 4.65 -11.17
CA GLU A 89 16.22 4.50 -12.24
C GLU A 89 15.61 4.80 -13.61
N ALA A 90 14.44 4.23 -13.92
CA ALA A 90 13.72 4.48 -15.17
C ALA A 90 13.30 5.95 -15.36
N ARG A 91 13.19 6.73 -14.28
CA ARG A 91 12.90 8.17 -14.34
C ARG A 91 14.16 9.01 -14.50
N LEU A 92 15.28 8.58 -13.92
CA LEU A 92 16.57 9.25 -14.04
C LEU A 92 17.27 8.97 -15.38
N ALA A 93 16.94 7.86 -16.04
CA ALA A 93 17.46 7.51 -17.37
C ALA A 93 16.82 8.29 -18.53
N LYS A 94 15.96 9.27 -18.23
CA LYS A 94 15.37 10.20 -19.20
C LYS A 94 16.16 11.49 -19.27
#